data_AF-A0A1J3DZX1-F1
#
_entry.id   AF-A0A1J3DZX1-F1
#
_cell.length_a   1.000
_cell.length_b   1.000
_cell.length_c   1.000
_cell.angle_alpha   90.00
_cell.angle_beta   90.00
_cell.angle_gamma   90.00
#
_symmetry.space_group_name_H-M   'P 1'
#
loop_
_entity.id
_entity.type
_entity.pdbx_description
1 polymer ?
#
loop_
_entity_poly.entity_id
_entity_poly.type
_entity_poly.pdbx_seq_one_letter_code
_entity_poly.pdbx_strand_id
1 'polypeptide(L)'
;LNFSKLDSLQGKKTVKTINNHLIISSLFIFSGLQLTLYESNTVLLYHGDHGIEKRVTMMIDQRRLNQSGSSSLFSTFAITFLTLIVVTTLTLVLTSNFSMQPERDFSEVKIEIKRVIPNLPLSSQEKSKSNYPTKKETQAMMTSPNKNITLNNKLRVIEDFSGNNLSDKFQKRVIEFIGDGYCEVNFVMTWISPAEFFGKREVLAIESVFNSHPQGCLMILSSTMDSPQGYTTLKPFLDRGYKVLAVTPDLPFLLKGTAGELWLEQIKTGKRDPGKISLAQNLSNLMRLAYLYRYGGVYLDTDMIVLKSFKGLKNVIGAQTLDPSSTNWTRLNNAVLIFDKKHPLLLKFIEEFANTFDGNIWGHNGPYLVSRVARAVEGSSEFNFTVMRPSGFYPVNWIEIEKFFKVAKTERDSKWVKVKLFQMQRRSFGLHLWNKFSRKFEIEQGSAMWRLVSDHCIICEFASAASQSICL
;
A
#
# COMPACT_ATOMS: atom_id res chain seq x y z
N LEU A 1 0.82 48.18 5.41
CA LEU A 1 1.64 49.39 5.18
C LEU A 1 2.54 49.14 3.98
N ASN A 2 2.84 50.17 3.21
CA ASN A 2 2.88 50.20 1.74
C ASN A 2 4.23 50.78 1.22
N PHE A 3 4.52 50.61 -0.09
CA PHE A 3 5.58 51.21 -0.95
C PHE A 3 7.05 50.70 -0.77
N SER A 4 7.87 50.26 -1.75
CA SER A 4 8.11 50.49 -3.20
C SER A 4 9.13 51.58 -3.60
N LYS A 5 9.91 51.28 -4.68
CA LYS A 5 10.85 52.10 -5.52
C LYS A 5 12.31 52.28 -5.05
N LEU A 6 13.32 52.52 -5.89
CA LEU A 6 13.69 52.23 -7.30
C LEU A 6 15.03 52.98 -7.51
N ASP A 7 15.97 52.37 -8.24
CA ASP A 7 16.95 52.93 -9.20
C ASP A 7 18.05 53.97 -8.85
N SER A 8 19.28 53.51 -9.12
CA SER A 8 20.32 54.09 -10.01
C SER A 8 21.12 55.35 -9.64
N LEU A 9 22.45 55.26 -9.77
CA LEU A 9 23.34 56.36 -10.15
C LEU A 9 24.52 55.82 -10.99
N GLN A 10 24.66 56.40 -12.19
CA GLN A 10 25.74 56.22 -13.18
C GLN A 10 26.89 57.25 -12.96
N GLY A 11 28.09 56.95 -13.49
CA GLY A 11 29.06 57.97 -13.98
C GLY A 11 30.53 57.66 -13.65
N LYS A 12 31.31 56.97 -14.53
CA LYS A 12 32.12 57.42 -15.69
C LYS A 12 33.56 57.94 -15.40
N LYS A 13 34.54 57.10 -15.84
CA LYS A 13 35.73 57.36 -16.71
C LYS A 13 36.86 58.32 -16.19
N THR A 14 38.17 58.16 -16.43
CA THR A 14 38.97 57.49 -17.48
C THR A 14 40.48 57.41 -17.10
N VAL A 15 41.09 56.23 -17.28
CA VAL A 15 42.39 55.86 -17.93
C VAL A 15 43.72 56.59 -17.61
N LYS A 16 44.70 55.80 -17.13
CA LYS A 16 46.05 55.68 -17.75
C LYS A 16 46.65 54.28 -17.55
N THR A 17 47.22 53.76 -18.63
CA THR A 17 47.62 52.38 -18.94
C THR A 17 48.98 51.98 -18.34
N ILE A 18 49.20 50.68 -18.05
CA ILE A 18 50.32 49.84 -18.53
C ILE A 18 50.01 48.36 -18.19
N ASN A 19 50.01 47.53 -19.23
CA ASN A 19 50.06 46.06 -19.29
C ASN A 19 49.34 45.24 -18.20
N ASN A 20 48.10 44.80 -18.49
CA ASN A 20 47.51 43.62 -17.84
C ASN A 20 46.66 42.85 -18.86
N HIS A 21 47.09 41.63 -19.20
CA HIS A 21 46.22 40.65 -19.83
C HIS A 21 45.15 40.23 -18.82
N LEU A 22 43.91 40.32 -19.28
CA LEU A 22 42.68 40.14 -18.52
C LEU A 22 42.49 38.66 -18.15
N ILE A 23 42.63 38.33 -16.87
CA ILE A 23 42.22 37.04 -16.30
C ILE A 23 40.69 37.07 -16.18
N ILE A 24 39.99 36.28 -16.99
CA ILE A 24 38.56 35.98 -16.80
C ILE A 24 38.48 34.73 -15.93
N SER A 25 38.28 34.91 -14.62
CA SER A 25 37.91 33.83 -13.72
C SER A 25 36.40 33.60 -13.80
N SER A 26 35.96 32.49 -14.40
CA SER A 26 34.55 32.04 -14.31
C SER A 26 34.40 31.13 -13.09
N LEU A 27 33.72 31.62 -12.05
CA LEU A 27 33.42 30.87 -10.83
C LEU A 27 32.08 30.12 -11.03
N PHE A 28 32.10 28.78 -11.02
CA PHE A 28 30.88 27.97 -10.97
C PHE A 28 30.70 27.40 -9.56
N ILE A 29 29.59 27.74 -8.90
CA ILE A 29 29.24 27.21 -7.57
C ILE A 29 28.15 26.14 -7.76
N PHE A 30 28.53 24.87 -7.61
CA PHE A 30 27.61 23.77 -7.32
C PHE A 30 28.11 23.04 -6.08
N SER A 31 27.24 22.94 -5.07
CA SER A 31 27.36 22.08 -3.88
C SER A 31 28.81 21.81 -3.40
N GLY A 32 29.40 22.78 -2.69
CA GLY A 32 30.53 22.53 -1.79
C GLY A 32 31.90 22.23 -2.42
N LEU A 33 32.09 22.39 -3.74
CA LEU A 33 33.37 22.18 -4.40
C LEU A 33 33.89 23.49 -5.01
N GLN A 34 35.09 23.93 -4.61
CA GLN A 34 35.73 25.14 -5.12
C GLN A 34 36.89 24.76 -6.05
N LEU A 35 36.80 25.11 -7.33
CA LEU A 35 37.84 24.87 -8.34
C LEU A 35 38.53 26.18 -8.71
N THR A 36 39.87 26.18 -8.73
CA THR A 36 40.69 27.29 -9.19
C THR A 36 41.68 26.76 -10.23
N LEU A 37 41.64 27.31 -11.45
CA LEU A 37 42.55 26.95 -12.54
C LEU A 37 43.73 27.94 -12.56
N TYR A 38 44.96 27.43 -12.51
CA TYR A 38 46.18 28.22 -12.74
C TYR A 38 46.75 27.90 -14.13
N GLU A 39 47.31 28.90 -14.80
CA GLU A 39 48.12 28.72 -16.03
C GLU A 39 49.40 27.94 -15.70
N SER A 40 49.29 26.61 -15.66
CA SER A 40 50.34 25.59 -15.83
C SER A 40 49.79 24.21 -15.45
N ASN A 41 49.08 23.53 -16.36
CA ASN A 41 48.72 22.09 -16.38
C ASN A 41 48.45 21.36 -15.05
N THR A 42 47.93 22.04 -14.02
CA THR A 42 47.73 21.45 -12.68
C THR A 42 46.34 21.82 -12.18
N VAL A 43 45.52 20.80 -11.90
CA VAL A 43 44.19 20.97 -11.29
C VAL A 43 44.30 20.56 -9.82
N LEU A 44 44.00 21.50 -8.91
CA LEU A 44 43.91 21.25 -7.47
C LEU A 44 42.43 21.17 -7.06
N LEU A 45 42.07 20.11 -6.33
CA LEU A 45 40.73 19.88 -5.78
C LEU A 45 40.80 19.97 -4.25
N TYR A 46 39.96 20.82 -3.65
CA TYR A 46 39.78 20.89 -2.21
C TYR A 46 38.42 20.28 -1.82
N HIS A 47 38.43 19.43 -0.78
CA HIS A 47 37.21 18.90 -0.15
C HIS A 47 37.15 19.37 1.30
N GLY A 48 36.07 20.05 1.67
CA GLY A 48 35.79 20.45 3.05
C GLY A 48 35.38 19.22 3.88
N ASP A 49 35.93 19.16 5.08
CA ASP A 49 35.84 18.12 6.11
C ASP A 49 36.69 16.85 5.90
N HIS A 50 37.71 16.74 6.76
CA HIS A 50 38.66 15.64 6.97
C HIS A 50 39.68 15.34 5.85
N GLY A 51 40.62 16.28 5.63
CA GLY A 51 42.07 16.00 5.76
C GLY A 51 42.76 14.94 4.89
N ILE A 52 42.38 14.73 3.63
CA ILE A 52 43.18 13.90 2.69
C ILE A 52 43.44 14.66 1.37
N GLU A 53 44.69 15.09 1.18
CA GLU A 53 45.18 15.72 -0.06
C GLU A 53 45.55 14.63 -1.09
N LYS A 54 44.83 14.51 -2.21
CA LYS A 54 45.25 13.68 -3.35
C LYS A 54 45.62 14.56 -4.52
N ARG A 55 46.91 14.60 -4.86
CA ARG A 55 47.43 15.24 -6.08
C ARG A 55 47.38 14.26 -7.24
N VAL A 56 46.72 14.65 -8.32
CA VAL A 56 46.77 13.93 -9.60
C VAL A 56 47.53 14.81 -10.58
N THR A 57 48.69 14.33 -11.05
CA THR A 57 49.49 15.01 -12.06
C THR A 57 49.30 14.28 -13.39
N MET A 58 48.70 14.92 -14.39
CA MET A 58 48.67 14.40 -15.76
C MET A 58 49.74 15.11 -16.58
N MET A 59 50.80 14.40 -16.98
CA MET A 59 51.74 14.89 -17.99
C MET A 59 51.19 14.55 -19.38
N ILE A 60 50.79 15.58 -20.14
CA ILE A 60 50.46 15.44 -21.56
C ILE A 60 51.72 15.79 -22.35
N ASP A 61 52.31 14.81 -23.04
CA ASP A 61 53.47 15.03 -23.93
C ASP A 61 53.01 15.72 -25.22
N GLN A 62 53.20 17.04 -25.30
CA GLN A 62 52.81 17.86 -26.45
C GLN A 62 53.69 17.66 -27.70
N ARG A 63 54.75 16.84 -27.67
CA ARG A 63 55.65 16.70 -28.82
C ARG A 63 55.06 15.94 -30.02
N ARG A 64 53.94 15.22 -29.87
CA ARG A 64 53.31 14.47 -30.97
C ARG A 64 52.12 15.16 -31.66
N LEU A 65 51.69 16.33 -31.22
CA LEU A 65 50.55 17.05 -31.84
C LEU A 65 50.97 18.17 -32.81
N ASN A 66 52.26 18.49 -32.91
CA ASN A 66 52.77 19.56 -33.78
C ASN A 66 53.29 19.10 -35.16
N GLN A 67 52.96 17.89 -35.60
CA GLN A 67 53.28 17.41 -36.95
C GLN A 67 52.02 17.14 -37.77
N SER A 68 51.22 18.17 -37.99
CA SER A 68 50.37 18.31 -39.18
C SER A 68 49.80 19.72 -39.18
N GLY A 69 50.10 20.51 -40.22
CA GLY A 69 49.63 21.89 -40.36
C GLY A 69 48.12 21.94 -40.61
N SER A 70 47.32 21.86 -39.55
CA SER A 70 45.88 22.12 -39.57
C SER A 70 45.54 23.31 -38.67
N SER A 71 44.57 24.09 -39.12
CA SER A 71 44.18 25.40 -38.56
C SER A 71 43.93 25.36 -37.04
N SER A 72 44.30 26.42 -36.33
CA SER A 72 44.20 26.55 -34.86
C SER A 72 42.81 26.27 -34.28
N LEU A 73 41.77 26.34 -35.10
CA LEU A 73 40.40 26.01 -34.72
C LEU A 73 40.18 24.50 -34.58
N PHE A 74 40.82 23.66 -35.40
CA PHE A 74 40.63 22.21 -35.37
C PHE A 74 41.30 21.56 -34.15
N SER A 75 42.49 22.05 -33.78
CA SER A 75 43.19 21.62 -32.57
C SER A 75 42.46 22.09 -31.30
N THR A 76 41.93 23.31 -31.29
CA THR A 76 41.11 23.83 -30.18
C THR A 76 39.81 23.05 -30.02
N PHE A 77 39.14 22.70 -31.12
CA PHE A 77 37.92 21.89 -31.10
C PHE A 77 38.17 20.45 -30.65
N ALA A 78 39.27 19.84 -31.12
CA ALA A 78 39.65 18.49 -30.70
C ALA A 78 39.97 18.42 -29.19
N ILE A 79 40.66 19.43 -28.66
CA ILE A 79 41.01 19.49 -27.24
C ILE A 79 39.75 19.72 -26.39
N THR A 80 38.85 20.64 -26.78
CA THR A 80 37.58 20.87 -26.05
C THR A 80 36.63 19.67 -26.10
N PHE A 81 36.61 18.94 -27.22
CA PHE A 81 35.81 17.72 -27.33
C PHE A 81 36.38 16.59 -26.46
N LEU A 82 37.70 16.41 -26.44
CA LEU A 82 38.37 15.44 -25.58
C LEU A 82 38.18 15.76 -24.09
N THR A 83 38.27 17.02 -23.69
CA THR A 83 38.03 17.39 -22.28
C THR A 83 36.57 17.16 -21.87
N LEU A 84 35.60 17.42 -22.75
CA LEU A 84 34.19 17.13 -22.49
C LEU A 84 33.93 15.63 -22.32
N ILE A 85 34.55 14.78 -23.14
CA ILE A 85 34.46 13.32 -23.02
C ILE A 85 35.06 12.85 -21.69
N VAL A 86 36.22 13.37 -21.29
CA VAL A 86 36.86 12.99 -20.03
C VAL A 86 36.03 13.42 -18.83
N VAL A 87 35.46 14.64 -18.84
CA VAL A 87 34.61 15.13 -17.74
C VAL A 87 33.32 14.33 -17.63
N THR A 88 32.68 13.99 -18.76
CA THR A 88 31.43 13.22 -18.78
C THR A 88 31.64 11.76 -18.37
N THR A 89 32.73 11.13 -18.82
CA THR A 89 33.09 9.76 -18.39
C THR A 89 33.46 9.72 -16.91
N LEU A 90 34.20 10.71 -16.39
CA LEU A 90 34.56 10.77 -14.98
C LEU A 90 33.34 11.04 -14.09
N THR A 91 32.40 11.88 -14.51
CA THR A 91 31.12 12.08 -13.78
C THR A 91 30.23 10.84 -13.82
N LEU A 92 30.21 10.09 -14.92
CA LEU A 92 29.51 8.79 -14.98
C LEU A 92 30.15 7.74 -14.05
N VAL A 93 31.47 7.67 -13.98
CA VAL A 93 32.19 6.75 -13.08
C VAL A 93 31.99 7.14 -11.60
N LEU A 94 31.98 8.44 -11.29
CA LEU A 94 31.71 8.92 -9.93
C LEU A 94 30.24 8.72 -9.50
N THR A 95 29.28 8.79 -10.42
CA THR A 95 27.85 8.58 -10.11
C THR A 95 27.46 7.10 -10.08
N SER A 96 28.16 6.23 -10.81
CA SER A 96 27.92 4.78 -10.83
C SER A 96 28.52 4.03 -9.63
N ASN A 97 29.45 4.64 -8.89
CA ASN A 97 29.99 4.09 -7.64
C ASN A 97 29.21 4.49 -6.36
N PHE A 98 28.09 5.22 -6.50
CA PHE A 98 27.17 5.43 -5.37
C PHE A 98 26.28 4.19 -5.17
N SER A 99 26.83 3.20 -4.47
CA SER A 99 26.04 2.20 -3.75
C SER A 99 25.34 2.89 -2.58
N MET A 100 24.11 3.37 -2.79
CA MET A 100 23.25 3.83 -1.70
C MET A 100 22.67 2.63 -0.96
N GLN A 101 23.32 2.19 0.11
CA GLN A 101 22.61 1.51 1.20
C GLN A 101 21.66 2.52 1.85
N PRO A 102 20.35 2.23 2.00
CA PRO A 102 19.47 3.11 2.75
C PRO A 102 19.73 2.92 4.25
N GLU A 103 20.38 3.91 4.85
CA GLU A 103 20.49 4.08 6.29
C GLU A 103 19.06 4.16 6.88
N ARG A 104 18.74 3.26 7.81
CA ARG A 104 17.46 3.22 8.52
C ARG A 104 17.50 4.26 9.63
N ASP A 105 16.96 5.44 9.40
CA ASP A 105 16.68 6.39 10.48
C ASP A 105 15.23 6.25 10.95
N PHE A 106 15.04 5.63 12.11
CA PHE A 106 13.81 5.67 12.89
C PHE A 106 13.92 6.85 13.86
N SER A 107 13.66 8.06 13.40
CA SER A 107 13.49 9.19 14.30
C SER A 107 12.11 9.07 14.99
N GLU A 108 12.11 8.58 16.23
CA GLU A 108 11.03 8.72 17.20
C GLU A 108 10.62 10.20 17.31
N VAL A 109 9.38 10.52 16.96
CA VAL A 109 8.82 11.85 17.24
C VAL A 109 8.35 11.85 18.69
N LYS A 110 9.14 12.43 19.59
CA LYS A 110 8.68 12.86 20.92
C LYS A 110 7.73 14.03 20.74
N ILE A 111 6.43 13.81 20.91
CA ILE A 111 5.42 14.88 20.91
C ILE A 111 5.15 15.29 22.36
N GLU A 112 5.53 16.51 22.70
CA GLU A 112 5.12 17.19 23.92
C GLU A 112 3.72 17.80 23.69
N ILE A 113 2.70 17.27 24.36
CA ILE A 113 1.31 17.73 24.22
C ILE A 113 1.02 18.78 25.30
N LYS A 114 0.88 20.05 24.90
CA LYS A 114 0.11 21.03 25.68
C LYS A 114 -1.37 20.65 25.59
N ARG A 115 -1.97 20.29 26.74
CA ARG A 115 -3.42 20.07 26.87
C ARG A 115 -4.18 21.33 26.47
N VAL A 116 -4.93 21.24 25.39
CA VAL A 116 -6.11 22.07 25.17
C VAL A 116 -7.27 21.10 24.99
N ILE A 117 -8.25 21.16 25.90
CA ILE A 117 -9.49 20.40 25.83
C ILE A 117 -10.43 21.16 24.88
N PRO A 118 -10.85 20.61 23.74
CA PRO A 118 -12.02 21.10 23.05
C PRO A 118 -13.19 20.19 23.45
N ASN A 119 -14.10 20.71 24.27
CA ASN A 119 -15.46 20.19 24.36
C ASN A 119 -16.08 20.30 22.96
N LEU A 120 -16.21 19.19 22.25
CA LEU A 120 -16.94 19.15 20.99
C LEU A 120 -18.39 18.69 21.29
N PRO A 121 -19.41 19.55 21.09
CA PRO A 121 -20.79 19.14 21.29
C PRO A 121 -21.21 18.16 20.18
N LEU A 122 -21.79 17.03 20.58
CA LEU A 122 -22.64 16.22 19.70
C LEU A 122 -23.87 17.06 19.32
N SER A 123 -23.86 17.66 18.14
CA SER A 123 -25.09 18.17 17.51
C SER A 123 -24.94 18.20 16.00
N SER A 124 -25.82 17.44 15.34
CA SER A 124 -26.39 17.71 14.02
C SER A 124 -25.49 18.36 12.96
N GLN A 125 -24.99 17.57 12.02
CA GLN A 125 -24.77 18.08 10.66
C GLN A 125 -25.58 17.31 9.63
N GLU A 126 -26.11 18.11 8.74
CA GLU A 126 -27.19 17.90 7.79
C GLU A 126 -26.93 16.78 6.79
N LYS A 127 -28.04 16.21 6.33
CA LYS A 127 -28.14 15.39 5.12
C LYS A 127 -27.53 16.14 3.94
N SER A 128 -26.28 15.84 3.59
CA SER A 128 -25.75 16.19 2.27
C SER A 128 -26.42 15.27 1.24
N LYS A 129 -27.33 15.86 0.43
CA LYS A 129 -27.93 15.23 -0.74
C LYS A 129 -26.82 14.99 -1.77
N SER A 130 -26.34 13.75 -1.94
CA SER A 130 -25.68 13.36 -3.17
C SER A 130 -26.74 12.90 -4.17
N ASN A 131 -26.85 13.60 -5.30
CA ASN A 131 -27.76 13.28 -6.39
C ASN A 131 -27.48 11.87 -6.95
N TYR A 132 -28.45 10.96 -6.77
CA TYR A 132 -28.53 9.69 -7.48
C TYR A 132 -29.27 9.90 -8.82
N PRO A 133 -28.80 9.35 -9.95
CA PRO A 133 -29.62 9.28 -11.16
C PRO A 133 -30.60 8.11 -11.04
N THR A 134 -31.89 8.44 -11.00
CA THR A 134 -33.01 7.50 -11.02
C THR A 134 -33.38 7.15 -12.47
N LYS A 135 -33.32 5.86 -12.82
CA LYS A 135 -34.17 5.21 -13.85
C LYS A 135 -34.40 3.78 -13.34
N LYS A 136 -35.56 3.47 -12.74
CA LYS A 136 -36.81 2.99 -13.39
C LYS A 136 -36.53 2.08 -14.58
N GLU A 137 -36.53 0.77 -14.31
CA GLU A 137 -37.39 -0.22 -14.98
C GLU A 137 -37.02 -1.64 -14.50
N THR A 138 -37.67 -2.08 -13.42
CA THR A 138 -38.15 -3.47 -13.30
C THR A 138 -39.26 -3.46 -12.25
N GLN A 139 -40.48 -3.24 -12.69
CA GLN A 139 -41.67 -3.40 -11.86
C GLN A 139 -42.37 -4.66 -12.34
N ALA A 140 -42.08 -5.78 -11.68
CA ALA A 140 -42.94 -6.96 -11.67
C ALA A 140 -42.71 -7.72 -10.36
N MET A 141 -43.79 -7.90 -9.60
CA MET A 141 -43.96 -8.75 -8.42
C MET A 141 -43.03 -8.52 -7.22
N MET A 142 -43.61 -8.20 -6.07
CA MET A 142 -43.73 -9.16 -4.97
C MET A 142 -44.54 -8.53 -3.83
N THR A 143 -45.67 -9.17 -3.56
CA THR A 143 -46.34 -9.16 -2.26
C THR A 143 -45.31 -9.30 -1.14
N SER A 144 -45.50 -8.54 -0.06
CA SER A 144 -44.67 -8.52 1.15
C SER A 144 -44.18 -9.93 1.55
N PRO A 145 -42.88 -10.24 1.46
CA PRO A 145 -42.38 -11.53 1.94
C PRO A 145 -42.53 -11.55 3.45
N ASN A 146 -43.08 -12.66 3.96
CA ASN A 146 -43.17 -12.97 5.38
C ASN A 146 -41.82 -12.64 6.06
N LYS A 147 -41.79 -11.70 7.04
CA LYS A 147 -40.54 -11.29 7.73
C LYS A 147 -39.76 -12.48 8.27
N ASN A 148 -40.46 -13.55 8.67
CA ASN A 148 -39.88 -14.79 9.18
C ASN A 148 -39.08 -15.57 8.11
N ILE A 149 -39.53 -15.60 6.84
CA ILE A 149 -38.81 -16.27 5.74
C ILE A 149 -37.52 -15.50 5.42
N THR A 150 -37.59 -14.16 5.42
CA THR A 150 -36.42 -13.30 5.18
C THR A 150 -35.38 -13.42 6.29
N LEU A 151 -35.80 -13.53 7.55
CA LEU A 151 -34.90 -13.74 8.69
C LEU A 151 -34.25 -15.12 8.64
N ASN A 152 -35.03 -16.19 8.41
CA ASN A 152 -34.51 -17.55 8.29
C ASN A 152 -33.46 -17.65 7.17
N ASN A 153 -33.70 -17.04 6.01
CA ASN A 153 -32.72 -17.00 4.92
C ASN A 153 -31.44 -16.23 5.29
N LYS A 154 -31.55 -15.17 6.10
CA LYS A 154 -30.37 -14.43 6.59
C LYS A 154 -29.56 -15.24 7.58
N LEU A 155 -30.18 -16.09 8.40
CA LEU A 155 -29.50 -16.86 9.43
C LEU A 155 -28.80 -18.12 8.90
N ARG A 156 -29.16 -18.63 7.72
CA ARG A 156 -28.50 -19.79 7.07
C ARG A 156 -26.98 -19.66 7.02
N VAL A 157 -26.46 -18.46 6.75
CA VAL A 157 -25.01 -18.21 6.70
C VAL A 157 -24.29 -18.49 8.02
N ILE A 158 -24.98 -18.44 9.16
CA ILE A 158 -24.41 -18.78 10.47
C ILE A 158 -24.36 -20.30 10.68
N GLU A 159 -25.33 -21.03 10.12
CA GLU A 159 -25.43 -22.48 10.23
C GLU A 159 -24.22 -23.16 9.57
N ASP A 160 -23.74 -22.61 8.45
CA ASP A 160 -22.52 -23.02 7.75
C ASP A 160 -21.26 -23.02 8.65
N PHE A 161 -21.28 -22.26 9.75
CA PHE A 161 -20.16 -22.09 10.68
C PHE A 161 -20.46 -22.57 12.12
N SER A 162 -21.51 -23.38 12.30
CA SER A 162 -22.00 -23.80 13.65
C SER A 162 -22.31 -25.31 13.77
N GLY A 163 -21.61 -26.18 13.05
CA GLY A 163 -21.90 -27.63 13.03
C GLY A 163 -21.31 -28.44 14.19
N ASN A 164 -21.92 -29.58 14.50
CA ASN A 164 -21.37 -30.57 15.43
C ASN A 164 -20.04 -31.13 14.91
N ASN A 165 -19.04 -31.36 15.79
CA ASN A 165 -17.67 -31.78 15.46
C ASN A 165 -16.85 -30.80 14.60
N LEU A 166 -17.39 -29.64 14.24
CA LEU A 166 -16.67 -28.64 13.45
C LEU A 166 -15.48 -28.07 14.22
N SER A 167 -15.63 -27.87 15.53
CA SER A 167 -14.60 -27.31 16.43
C SER A 167 -13.31 -28.12 16.39
N ASP A 168 -13.38 -29.44 16.56
CA ASP A 168 -12.18 -30.29 16.61
C ASP A 168 -11.53 -30.41 15.24
N LYS A 169 -12.34 -30.55 14.18
CA LYS A 169 -11.85 -30.60 12.80
C LYS A 169 -11.18 -29.30 12.39
N PHE A 170 -11.79 -28.16 12.71
CA PHE A 170 -11.24 -26.83 12.42
C PHE A 170 -9.93 -26.61 13.16
N GLN A 171 -9.93 -26.79 14.48
CA GLN A 171 -8.74 -26.57 15.31
C GLN A 171 -7.58 -27.45 14.88
N LYS A 172 -7.82 -28.74 14.65
CA LYS A 172 -6.80 -29.69 14.20
C LYS A 172 -6.16 -29.22 12.89
N ARG A 173 -6.97 -28.91 11.87
CA ARG A 173 -6.47 -28.45 10.57
C ARG A 173 -5.72 -27.12 10.65
N VAL A 174 -6.17 -26.19 11.51
CA VAL A 174 -5.47 -24.91 11.70
C VAL A 174 -4.13 -25.11 12.39
N ILE A 175 -4.07 -25.95 13.44
CA ILE A 175 -2.83 -26.23 14.17
C ILE A 175 -1.83 -26.97 13.29
N GLU A 176 -2.28 -27.99 12.53
CA GLU A 176 -1.45 -28.70 11.55
C GLU A 176 -0.91 -27.72 10.50
N PHE A 177 -1.79 -26.91 9.89
CA PHE A 177 -1.36 -25.96 8.87
C PHE A 177 -0.33 -24.92 9.37
N ILE A 178 -0.51 -24.39 10.58
CA ILE A 178 0.41 -23.43 11.19
C ILE A 178 1.68 -24.13 11.72
N GLY A 179 1.58 -25.40 12.15
CA GLY A 179 2.65 -26.16 12.79
C GLY A 179 3.56 -26.94 11.84
N ASP A 180 3.08 -27.33 10.65
CA ASP A 180 3.77 -28.23 9.71
C ASP A 180 4.91 -27.57 8.90
N GLY A 181 5.62 -26.60 9.47
CA GLY A 181 6.86 -26.04 8.92
C GLY A 181 7.00 -24.52 9.05
N TYR A 182 8.12 -24.00 8.56
CA TYR A 182 8.44 -22.57 8.62
C TYR A 182 7.55 -21.77 7.64
N CYS A 183 6.53 -21.09 8.17
CA CYS A 183 5.81 -20.03 7.46
C CYS A 183 6.46 -18.70 7.84
N GLU A 184 7.01 -17.96 6.87
CA GLU A 184 7.64 -16.67 7.20
C GLU A 184 6.61 -15.62 7.66
N VAL A 185 5.40 -15.69 7.09
CA VAL A 185 4.22 -14.88 7.45
C VAL A 185 2.97 -15.75 7.25
N ASN A 186 2.08 -15.73 8.24
CA ASN A 186 0.79 -16.42 8.19
C ASN A 186 -0.31 -15.44 7.80
N PHE A 187 -0.86 -15.61 6.60
CA PHE A 187 -1.97 -14.85 6.05
C PHE A 187 -3.29 -15.58 6.26
N VAL A 188 -4.35 -14.81 6.45
CA VAL A 188 -5.72 -15.29 6.52
C VAL A 188 -6.64 -14.38 5.71
N MET A 189 -7.53 -14.98 4.93
CA MET A 189 -8.62 -14.32 4.22
C MET A 189 -9.95 -14.92 4.66
N THR A 190 -11.06 -14.23 4.36
CA THR A 190 -12.42 -14.77 4.57
C THR A 190 -13.19 -14.77 3.27
N TRP A 191 -13.84 -15.88 2.93
CA TRP A 191 -14.73 -15.98 1.77
C TRP A 191 -16.01 -16.72 2.15
N ILE A 192 -17.15 -16.03 2.11
CA ILE A 192 -18.45 -16.57 2.52
C ILE A 192 -19.39 -16.77 1.31
N SER A 193 -19.06 -16.20 0.16
CA SER A 193 -19.82 -16.38 -1.07
C SER A 193 -19.64 -17.80 -1.63
N PRO A 194 -20.54 -18.27 -2.52
CA PRO A 194 -20.33 -19.51 -3.26
C PRO A 194 -18.95 -19.59 -3.94
N ALA A 195 -18.37 -20.79 -4.00
CA ALA A 195 -17.02 -21.01 -4.54
C ALA A 195 -16.91 -20.67 -6.04
N GLU A 196 -18.01 -20.80 -6.80
CA GLU A 196 -18.09 -20.39 -8.21
C GLU A 196 -17.82 -18.91 -8.46
N PHE A 197 -17.99 -18.06 -7.44
CA PHE A 197 -17.68 -16.63 -7.54
C PHE A 197 -16.25 -16.30 -7.10
N PHE A 198 -15.47 -17.27 -6.63
CA PHE A 198 -14.05 -17.07 -6.32
C PHE A 198 -13.28 -17.08 -7.64
N GLY A 199 -13.24 -15.91 -8.28
CA GLY A 199 -12.77 -15.77 -9.65
C GLY A 199 -11.34 -15.24 -9.75
N LYS A 200 -10.99 -14.80 -10.96
CA LYS A 200 -9.65 -14.29 -11.31
C LYS A 200 -9.17 -13.14 -10.40
N ARG A 201 -10.08 -12.30 -9.92
CA ARG A 201 -9.76 -11.16 -9.03
C ARG A 201 -9.29 -11.62 -7.66
N GLU A 202 -9.95 -12.62 -7.10
CA GLU A 202 -9.59 -13.21 -5.82
C GLU A 202 -8.34 -14.10 -5.95
N VAL A 203 -8.20 -14.83 -7.07
CA VAL A 203 -6.98 -15.56 -7.41
C VAL A 203 -5.77 -14.62 -7.51
N LEU A 204 -5.92 -13.46 -8.14
CA LEU A 204 -4.87 -12.42 -8.19
C LEU A 204 -4.41 -11.97 -6.79
N ALA A 205 -5.32 -11.89 -5.81
CA ALA A 205 -4.94 -11.58 -4.44
C ALA A 205 -4.05 -12.68 -3.84
N ILE A 206 -4.38 -13.96 -4.08
CA ILE A 206 -3.54 -15.11 -3.69
C ILE A 206 -2.18 -15.06 -4.39
N GLU A 207 -2.15 -14.82 -5.70
CA GLU A 207 -0.91 -14.68 -6.47
C GLU A 207 -0.02 -13.59 -5.89
N SER A 208 -0.59 -12.43 -5.56
CA SER A 208 0.17 -11.32 -5.00
C SER A 208 0.79 -11.66 -3.63
N VAL A 209 0.09 -12.44 -2.79
CA VAL A 209 0.61 -12.93 -1.51
C VAL A 209 1.86 -13.77 -1.75
N PHE A 210 1.78 -14.78 -2.62
CA PHE A 210 2.88 -15.71 -2.88
C PHE A 210 4.00 -15.12 -3.74
N ASN A 211 3.72 -14.12 -4.56
CA ASN A 211 4.74 -13.33 -5.25
C ASN A 211 5.62 -12.57 -4.25
N SER A 212 5.00 -11.98 -3.22
CA SER A 212 5.72 -11.22 -2.17
C SER A 212 6.25 -12.10 -1.03
N HIS A 213 5.68 -13.29 -0.85
CA HIS A 213 6.02 -14.26 0.21
C HIS A 213 6.01 -15.69 -0.34
N PRO A 214 7.05 -16.11 -1.09
CA PRO A 214 7.11 -17.47 -1.64
C PRO A 214 7.12 -18.57 -0.55
N GLN A 215 7.54 -18.23 0.68
CA GLN A 215 7.50 -19.10 1.86
C GLN A 215 6.40 -18.72 2.86
N GLY A 216 5.45 -17.89 2.43
CA GLY A 216 4.27 -17.53 3.20
C GLY A 216 3.24 -18.67 3.23
N CYS A 217 2.30 -18.57 4.18
CA CYS A 217 1.19 -19.50 4.31
C CYS A 217 -0.12 -18.74 4.23
N LEU A 218 -1.06 -19.18 3.41
CA LEU A 218 -2.36 -18.53 3.24
C LEU A 218 -3.50 -19.45 3.64
N MET A 219 -4.28 -19.04 4.63
CA MET A 219 -5.53 -19.69 4.99
C MET A 219 -6.73 -18.89 4.48
N ILE A 220 -7.75 -19.58 3.96
CA ILE A 220 -9.02 -18.98 3.54
C ILE A 220 -10.12 -19.57 4.43
N LEU A 221 -10.68 -18.74 5.32
CA LEU A 221 -11.82 -19.11 6.16
C LEU A 221 -13.08 -19.11 5.30
N SER A 222 -13.54 -20.30 4.93
CA SER A 222 -14.63 -20.47 3.97
C SER A 222 -15.22 -21.87 4.02
N SER A 223 -16.53 -21.99 4.23
CA SER A 223 -17.27 -23.25 4.08
C SER A 223 -17.39 -23.68 2.62
N THR A 224 -17.53 -22.72 1.72
CA THR A 224 -17.75 -22.97 0.29
C THR A 224 -16.46 -23.35 -0.43
N MET A 225 -15.32 -22.77 -0.08
CA MET A 225 -14.01 -23.14 -0.63
C MET A 225 -13.40 -24.39 0.02
N ASP A 226 -13.85 -24.77 1.22
CA ASP A 226 -13.49 -26.05 1.86
C ASP A 226 -14.28 -27.22 1.23
N SER A 227 -14.16 -27.35 -0.10
CA SER A 227 -14.93 -28.24 -0.96
C SER A 227 -14.07 -28.72 -2.15
N PRO A 228 -14.52 -29.73 -2.93
CA PRO A 228 -13.81 -30.16 -4.14
C PRO A 228 -13.62 -29.05 -5.19
N GLN A 229 -14.60 -28.15 -5.30
CA GLN A 229 -14.50 -26.99 -6.20
C GLN A 229 -13.41 -26.02 -5.72
N GLY A 230 -13.41 -25.67 -4.43
CA GLY A 230 -12.38 -24.79 -3.89
C GLY A 230 -10.99 -25.43 -3.92
N TYR A 231 -10.89 -26.75 -3.71
CA TYR A 231 -9.65 -27.49 -3.95
C TYR A 231 -9.19 -27.36 -5.41
N THR A 232 -10.10 -27.49 -6.38
CA THR A 232 -9.77 -27.32 -7.81
C THR A 232 -9.24 -25.92 -8.10
N THR A 233 -9.83 -24.87 -7.52
CA THR A 233 -9.36 -23.48 -7.62
C THR A 233 -7.97 -23.29 -7.01
N LEU A 234 -7.67 -23.96 -5.88
CA LEU A 234 -6.40 -23.82 -5.17
C LEU A 234 -5.30 -24.77 -5.66
N LYS A 235 -5.66 -25.84 -6.39
CA LYS A 235 -4.74 -26.87 -6.88
C LYS A 235 -3.54 -26.31 -7.64
N PRO A 236 -3.67 -25.30 -8.53
CA PRO A 236 -2.51 -24.74 -9.22
C PRO A 236 -1.42 -24.18 -8.29
N PHE A 237 -1.79 -23.66 -7.12
CA PHE A 237 -0.85 -23.18 -6.09
C PHE A 237 -0.22 -24.35 -5.33
N LEU A 238 -1.04 -25.33 -4.94
CA LEU A 238 -0.59 -26.54 -4.25
C LEU A 238 0.40 -27.35 -5.08
N ASP A 239 0.13 -27.53 -6.38
CA ASP A 239 1.00 -28.24 -7.33
C ASP A 239 2.38 -27.56 -7.48
N ARG A 240 2.47 -26.26 -7.18
CA ARG A 240 3.72 -25.46 -7.20
C ARG A 240 4.41 -25.39 -5.83
N GLY A 241 3.88 -26.10 -4.83
CA GLY A 241 4.45 -26.15 -3.48
C GLY A 241 4.09 -24.97 -2.58
N TYR A 242 3.17 -24.09 -2.99
CA TYR A 242 2.69 -23.02 -2.12
C TYR A 242 1.78 -23.57 -1.02
N LYS A 243 1.94 -23.07 0.20
CA LYS A 243 1.10 -23.44 1.34
C LYS A 243 -0.18 -22.62 1.36
N VAL A 244 -1.25 -23.17 0.78
CA VAL A 244 -2.59 -22.59 0.82
C VAL A 244 -3.62 -23.60 1.33
N LEU A 245 -4.58 -23.14 2.15
CA LEU A 245 -5.63 -24.00 2.70
C LEU A 245 -6.95 -23.22 2.79
N ALA A 246 -8.01 -23.77 2.20
CA ALA A 246 -9.37 -23.39 2.56
C ALA A 246 -9.87 -24.27 3.72
N VAL A 247 -10.50 -23.65 4.72
CA VAL A 247 -11.02 -24.36 5.89
C VAL A 247 -12.32 -23.72 6.36
N THR A 248 -13.32 -24.56 6.67
CA THR A 248 -14.57 -24.11 7.29
C THR A 248 -14.30 -23.67 8.73
N PRO A 249 -14.51 -22.39 9.09
CA PRO A 249 -14.30 -21.93 10.47
C PRO A 249 -15.44 -22.38 11.38
N ASP A 250 -15.11 -22.65 12.65
CA ASP A 250 -16.09 -22.80 13.72
C ASP A 250 -16.29 -21.44 14.41
N LEU A 251 -17.41 -20.79 14.14
CA LEU A 251 -17.71 -19.46 14.66
C LEU A 251 -17.92 -19.45 16.19
N PRO A 252 -18.73 -20.36 16.79
CA PRO A 252 -18.81 -20.50 18.25
C PRO A 252 -17.46 -20.64 18.93
N PHE A 253 -16.58 -21.50 18.41
CA PHE A 253 -15.24 -21.71 18.95
C PHE A 253 -14.38 -20.44 18.87
N LEU A 254 -14.36 -19.78 17.70
CA LEU A 254 -13.61 -18.54 17.52
C LEU A 254 -14.03 -17.47 18.54
N LEU A 255 -15.32 -17.38 18.84
CA LEU A 255 -15.91 -16.35 19.71
C LEU A 255 -15.94 -16.70 21.20
N LYS A 256 -15.69 -17.96 21.59
CA LYS A 256 -15.80 -18.44 22.98
C LYS A 256 -15.09 -17.57 24.02
N GLY A 257 -15.79 -17.09 25.04
CA GLY A 257 -15.17 -16.23 26.07
C GLY A 257 -14.79 -14.83 25.56
N THR A 258 -15.44 -14.37 24.50
CA THR A 258 -15.44 -12.97 24.05
C THR A 258 -16.88 -12.46 24.01
N ALA A 259 -17.07 -11.14 23.95
CA ALA A 259 -18.41 -10.55 23.81
C ALA A 259 -19.14 -11.00 22.52
N GLY A 260 -18.40 -11.48 21.51
CA GLY A 260 -18.97 -12.01 20.27
C GLY A 260 -19.84 -13.26 20.48
N GLU A 261 -19.62 -14.03 21.54
CA GLU A 261 -20.43 -15.20 21.87
C GLU A 261 -21.88 -14.81 22.18
N LEU A 262 -22.07 -13.78 23.02
CA LEU A 262 -23.37 -13.22 23.32
C LEU A 262 -24.03 -12.60 22.08
N TRP A 263 -23.25 -11.90 21.25
CA TRP A 263 -23.77 -11.36 19.98
C TRP A 263 -24.29 -12.48 19.07
N LEU A 264 -23.55 -13.59 18.94
CA LEU A 264 -23.94 -14.73 18.12
C LEU A 264 -25.24 -15.36 18.62
N GLU A 265 -25.36 -15.56 19.95
CA GLU A 265 -26.60 -16.06 20.57
C GLU A 265 -27.78 -15.13 20.27
N GLN A 266 -27.60 -13.82 20.43
CA GLN A 266 -28.67 -12.83 20.21
C GLN A 266 -29.12 -12.76 18.75
N ILE A 267 -28.20 -12.91 17.79
CA ILE A 267 -28.56 -13.01 16.37
C ILE A 267 -29.33 -14.31 16.09
N LYS A 268 -28.85 -15.46 16.59
CA LYS A 268 -29.51 -16.77 16.40
C LYS A 268 -30.91 -16.82 17.01
N THR A 269 -31.09 -16.22 18.19
CA THR A 269 -32.36 -16.19 18.92
C THR A 269 -33.30 -15.06 18.47
N GLY A 270 -32.87 -14.22 17.52
CA GLY A 270 -33.65 -13.07 17.04
C GLY A 270 -33.77 -11.91 18.04
N LYS A 271 -33.06 -11.95 19.17
CA LYS A 271 -32.98 -10.85 20.15
C LYS A 271 -32.24 -9.62 19.59
N ARG A 272 -31.45 -9.81 18.52
CA ARG A 272 -30.72 -8.73 17.83
C ARG A 272 -31.04 -8.75 16.34
N ASP A 273 -31.37 -7.58 15.80
CA ASP A 273 -31.66 -7.42 14.37
C ASP A 273 -30.37 -7.55 13.55
N PRO A 274 -30.28 -8.48 12.57
CA PRO A 274 -29.14 -8.56 11.65
C PRO A 274 -29.04 -7.37 10.68
N GLY A 275 -30.10 -6.56 10.55
CA GLY A 275 -30.15 -5.35 9.74
C GLY A 275 -30.23 -5.60 8.22
N LYS A 276 -30.18 -4.52 7.43
CA LYS A 276 -30.28 -4.55 5.95
C LYS A 276 -28.96 -4.84 5.22
N ILE A 277 -27.81 -4.56 5.85
CA ILE A 277 -26.50 -4.91 5.30
C ILE A 277 -26.33 -6.44 5.40
N SER A 278 -25.64 -7.03 4.42
CA SER A 278 -25.43 -8.47 4.36
C SER A 278 -24.85 -9.01 5.67
N LEU A 279 -25.51 -10.02 6.26
CA LEU A 279 -25.00 -10.67 7.46
C LEU A 279 -23.66 -11.35 7.19
N ALA A 280 -23.45 -11.91 6.00
CA ALA A 280 -22.15 -12.45 5.59
C ALA A 280 -21.04 -11.39 5.67
N GLN A 281 -21.30 -10.16 5.21
CA GLN A 281 -20.33 -9.07 5.30
C GLN A 281 -20.00 -8.73 6.77
N ASN A 282 -21.01 -8.69 7.64
CA ASN A 282 -20.79 -8.45 9.06
C ASN A 282 -20.07 -9.63 9.75
N LEU A 283 -20.36 -10.87 9.37
CA LEU A 283 -19.65 -12.05 9.85
C LEU A 283 -18.19 -12.04 9.43
N SER A 284 -17.87 -11.64 8.20
CA SER A 284 -16.46 -11.46 7.78
C SER A 284 -15.73 -10.41 8.63
N ASN A 285 -16.40 -9.32 9.01
CA ASN A 285 -15.84 -8.32 9.94
C ASN A 285 -15.57 -8.88 11.34
N LEU A 286 -16.43 -9.77 11.84
CA LEU A 286 -16.23 -10.40 13.15
C LEU A 286 -15.19 -11.53 13.10
N MET A 287 -15.26 -12.41 12.10
CA MET A 287 -14.37 -13.57 11.96
C MET A 287 -12.92 -13.17 11.80
N ARG A 288 -12.61 -12.10 11.05
CA ARG A 288 -11.23 -11.60 10.92
C ARG A 288 -10.64 -11.20 12.26
N LEU A 289 -11.44 -10.55 13.12
CA LEU A 289 -11.01 -10.13 14.46
C LEU A 289 -10.84 -11.33 15.39
N ALA A 290 -11.82 -12.23 15.38
CA ALA A 290 -11.82 -13.43 16.22
C ALA A 290 -10.68 -14.39 15.86
N TYR A 291 -10.43 -14.59 14.57
CA TYR A 291 -9.30 -15.41 14.11
C TYR A 291 -7.97 -14.81 14.55
N LEU A 292 -7.73 -13.51 14.30
CA LEU A 292 -6.50 -12.84 14.71
C LEU A 292 -6.33 -12.89 16.24
N TYR A 293 -7.41 -12.79 17.02
CA TYR A 293 -7.32 -12.90 18.47
C TYR A 293 -6.82 -14.30 18.90
N ARG A 294 -7.28 -15.36 18.23
CA ARG A 294 -6.94 -16.76 18.54
C ARG A 294 -5.58 -17.19 18.04
N TYR A 295 -5.21 -16.75 16.85
CA TYR A 295 -4.07 -17.29 16.10
C TYR A 295 -3.02 -16.25 15.72
N GLY A 296 -3.35 -14.95 15.77
CA GLY A 296 -2.50 -13.88 15.26
C GLY A 296 -2.35 -13.92 13.75
N GLY A 297 -1.33 -13.21 13.24
CA GLY A 297 -0.96 -13.23 11.82
C GLY A 297 -1.45 -11.99 11.07
N VAL A 298 -1.70 -12.16 9.77
CA VAL A 298 -2.07 -11.10 8.84
C VAL A 298 -3.43 -11.40 8.21
N TYR A 299 -4.44 -10.61 8.51
CA TYR A 299 -5.69 -10.63 7.78
C TYR A 299 -5.61 -9.76 6.52
N LEU A 300 -6.18 -10.26 5.42
CA LEU A 300 -6.41 -9.54 4.17
C LEU A 300 -7.86 -9.76 3.69
N ASP A 301 -8.51 -8.70 3.19
CA ASP A 301 -9.67 -8.86 2.30
C ASP A 301 -9.21 -9.55 1.00
N THR A 302 -10.10 -10.29 0.33
CA THR A 302 -9.78 -11.05 -0.89
C THR A 302 -9.55 -10.18 -2.13
N ASP A 303 -9.59 -8.86 -1.97
CA ASP A 303 -9.31 -7.85 -2.98
C ASP A 303 -8.17 -6.91 -2.56
N MET A 304 -7.31 -7.38 -1.66
CA MET A 304 -6.02 -6.79 -1.33
C MET A 304 -4.90 -7.38 -2.18
N ILE A 305 -4.22 -6.53 -2.95
CA ILE A 305 -3.01 -6.91 -3.70
C ILE A 305 -1.79 -6.61 -2.83
N VAL A 306 -0.99 -7.63 -2.52
CA VAL A 306 0.27 -7.50 -1.78
C VAL A 306 1.38 -7.12 -2.75
N LEU A 307 2.05 -6.00 -2.46
CA LEU A 307 3.09 -5.40 -3.32
C LEU A 307 4.50 -5.54 -2.73
N LYS A 308 4.61 -5.78 -1.42
CA LYS A 308 5.89 -5.95 -0.71
C LYS A 308 5.77 -6.92 0.44
N SER A 309 6.92 -7.39 0.92
CA SER A 309 6.99 -8.24 2.11
C SER A 309 6.44 -7.55 3.36
N PHE A 310 5.65 -8.29 4.14
CA PHE A 310 5.10 -7.90 5.45
C PHE A 310 5.99 -8.40 6.59
N LYS A 311 7.13 -9.03 6.29
CA LYS A 311 8.07 -9.51 7.29
C LYS A 311 8.50 -8.36 8.20
N GLY A 312 8.39 -8.59 9.51
CA GLY A 312 8.72 -7.61 10.54
C GLY A 312 7.62 -6.62 10.90
N LEU A 313 6.49 -6.58 10.17
CA LEU A 313 5.32 -5.82 10.60
C LEU A 313 4.63 -6.52 11.76
N LYS A 314 4.28 -5.77 12.81
CA LYS A 314 3.57 -6.28 14.00
C LYS A 314 2.61 -5.23 14.53
N ASN A 315 1.41 -5.67 14.92
CA ASN A 315 0.37 -4.82 15.53
C ASN A 315 0.11 -3.55 14.70
N VAL A 316 -0.18 -3.73 13.41
CA VAL A 316 -0.38 -2.68 12.43
C VAL A 316 -1.84 -2.67 11.94
N ILE A 317 -2.38 -1.46 11.82
CA ILE A 317 -3.62 -1.16 11.12
C ILE A 317 -3.40 -0.02 10.13
N GLY A 318 -4.05 -0.08 8.97
CA GLY A 318 -3.92 0.97 7.95
C GLY A 318 -4.96 2.10 8.12
N ALA A 319 -4.50 3.33 7.98
CA ALA A 319 -5.36 4.50 7.79
C ALA A 319 -5.87 4.56 6.36
N GLN A 320 -7.18 4.54 6.17
CA GLN A 320 -7.84 4.73 4.88
C GLN A 320 -7.79 6.19 4.43
N THR A 321 -8.05 7.13 5.35
CA THR A 321 -8.05 8.57 5.06
C THR A 321 -7.33 9.36 6.14
N LEU A 322 -6.73 10.48 5.74
CA LEU A 322 -6.17 11.48 6.63
C LEU A 322 -7.07 12.71 6.68
N ASP A 323 -6.89 13.52 7.71
CA ASP A 323 -7.43 14.87 7.76
C ASP A 323 -6.70 15.75 6.71
N PRO A 324 -7.40 16.56 5.89
CA PRO A 324 -6.73 17.39 4.89
C PRO A 324 -5.80 18.45 5.46
N SER A 325 -6.01 18.86 6.71
CA SER A 325 -5.29 19.95 7.40
C SER A 325 -4.22 19.46 8.37
N SER A 326 -4.11 18.16 8.63
CA SER A 326 -3.11 17.59 9.52
C SER A 326 -2.59 16.24 9.02
N THR A 327 -1.61 15.66 9.70
CA THR A 327 -1.14 14.29 9.41
C THR A 327 -1.95 13.21 10.14
N ASN A 328 -3.01 13.60 10.85
CA ASN A 328 -3.81 12.67 11.64
C ASN A 328 -4.75 11.86 10.74
N TRP A 329 -4.98 10.60 11.13
CA TRP A 329 -5.92 9.74 10.42
C TRP A 329 -7.36 10.10 10.80
N THR A 330 -8.27 10.05 9.82
CA THR A 330 -9.71 10.26 10.03
C THR A 330 -10.50 8.96 9.99
N ARG A 331 -10.00 7.96 9.24
CA ARG A 331 -10.60 6.63 9.13
C ARG A 331 -9.52 5.57 9.10
N LEU A 332 -9.61 4.59 9.98
CA LEU A 332 -8.90 3.31 9.85
C LEU A 332 -9.78 2.32 9.08
N ASN A 333 -9.17 1.29 8.50
CA ASN A 333 -9.88 0.24 7.81
C ASN A 333 -9.29 -1.13 8.16
N ASN A 334 -10.17 -2.13 8.30
CA ASN A 334 -9.88 -3.49 8.70
C ASN A 334 -9.78 -4.48 7.53
N ALA A 335 -9.64 -4.00 6.29
CA ALA A 335 -9.32 -4.81 5.11
C ALA A 335 -7.90 -5.40 5.16
N VAL A 336 -7.02 -4.81 5.97
CA VAL A 336 -5.75 -5.40 6.38
C VAL A 336 -5.52 -5.16 7.87
N LEU A 337 -5.18 -6.22 8.60
CA LEU A 337 -4.87 -6.18 10.02
C LEU A 337 -3.71 -7.12 10.29
N ILE A 338 -2.66 -6.64 10.96
CA ILE A 338 -1.48 -7.44 11.30
C ILE A 338 -1.36 -7.41 12.81
N PHE A 339 -1.62 -8.51 13.51
CA PHE A 339 -1.62 -8.51 14.97
C PHE A 339 -1.04 -9.80 15.53
N ASP A 340 -0.36 -9.64 16.67
CA ASP A 340 0.05 -10.76 17.48
C ASP A 340 -1.19 -11.46 18.07
N LYS A 341 -1.06 -12.78 18.27
CA LYS A 341 -2.07 -13.58 18.95
C LYS A 341 -2.40 -12.97 20.31
N LYS A 342 -3.69 -12.91 20.66
CA LYS A 342 -4.22 -12.35 21.91
C LYS A 342 -3.95 -10.86 22.15
N HIS A 343 -3.58 -10.09 21.13
CA HIS A 343 -3.39 -8.64 21.31
C HIS A 343 -4.66 -7.97 21.89
N PRO A 344 -4.58 -7.18 22.97
CA PRO A 344 -5.76 -6.70 23.71
C PRO A 344 -6.67 -5.80 22.87
N LEU A 345 -6.11 -5.09 21.88
CA LEU A 345 -6.88 -4.28 20.94
C LEU A 345 -7.90 -5.11 20.14
N LEU A 346 -7.58 -6.36 19.80
CA LEU A 346 -8.50 -7.25 19.08
C LEU A 346 -9.72 -7.59 19.94
N LEU A 347 -9.52 -7.80 21.24
CA LEU A 347 -10.63 -8.03 22.17
C LEU A 347 -11.52 -6.79 22.27
N LYS A 348 -10.93 -5.59 22.33
CA LYS A 348 -11.70 -4.33 22.28
C LYS A 348 -12.49 -4.16 20.98
N PHE A 349 -11.94 -4.56 19.84
CA PHE A 349 -12.69 -4.57 18.59
C PHE A 349 -13.88 -5.54 18.62
N ILE A 350 -13.70 -6.75 19.17
CA ILE A 350 -14.79 -7.75 19.29
C ILE A 350 -15.86 -7.26 20.28
N GLU A 351 -15.46 -6.66 21.40
CA GLU A 351 -16.35 -6.02 22.38
C GLU A 351 -17.17 -4.91 21.74
N GLU A 352 -16.53 -3.98 21.02
CA GLU A 352 -17.23 -2.90 20.33
C GLU A 352 -18.19 -3.44 19.26
N PHE A 353 -17.79 -4.48 18.52
CA PHE A 353 -18.65 -5.15 17.53
C PHE A 353 -19.91 -5.66 18.20
N ALA A 354 -19.75 -6.43 19.28
CA ALA A 354 -20.85 -7.04 20.01
C ALA A 354 -21.73 -6.01 20.72
N ASN A 355 -21.19 -4.92 21.26
CA ASN A 355 -21.97 -3.95 22.03
C ASN A 355 -22.70 -2.96 21.14
N THR A 356 -22.09 -2.56 20.03
CA THR A 356 -22.60 -1.47 19.19
C THR A 356 -23.10 -1.93 17.83
N PHE A 357 -23.17 -3.25 17.58
CA PHE A 357 -23.59 -3.81 16.30
C PHE A 357 -24.81 -3.09 15.72
N ASP A 358 -24.66 -2.57 14.51
CA ASP A 358 -25.76 -2.04 13.72
C ASP A 358 -25.63 -2.55 12.29
N GLY A 359 -26.43 -3.56 11.97
CA GLY A 359 -26.50 -4.14 10.64
C GLY A 359 -27.17 -3.23 9.61
N ASN A 360 -27.64 -2.03 9.98
CA ASN A 360 -28.30 -1.09 9.07
C ASN A 360 -27.36 0.00 8.52
N ILE A 361 -26.17 0.17 9.09
CA ILE A 361 -25.24 1.23 8.70
C ILE A 361 -24.00 0.63 8.03
N TRP A 362 -23.75 1.03 6.79
CA TRP A 362 -22.57 0.58 6.04
C TRP A 362 -21.27 1.01 6.71
N GLY A 363 -20.34 0.07 6.88
CA GLY A 363 -19.03 0.31 7.48
C GLY A 363 -19.05 0.43 9.01
N HIS A 364 -20.21 0.52 9.66
CA HIS A 364 -20.34 0.70 11.11
C HIS A 364 -19.61 -0.39 11.90
N ASN A 365 -19.78 -1.65 11.50
CA ASN A 365 -19.19 -2.83 12.15
C ASN A 365 -17.78 -3.18 11.62
N GLY A 366 -17.18 -2.34 10.76
CA GLY A 366 -15.88 -2.57 10.15
C GLY A 366 -14.97 -1.36 10.30
N PRO A 367 -14.70 -0.57 9.23
CA PRO A 367 -13.83 0.60 9.29
C PRO A 367 -14.20 1.61 10.40
N TYR A 368 -15.49 1.80 10.67
CA TYR A 368 -15.93 2.79 11.66
C TYR A 368 -15.67 2.28 13.08
N LEU A 369 -15.96 1.01 13.34
CA LEU A 369 -15.66 0.32 14.59
C LEU A 369 -14.18 0.39 14.95
N VAL A 370 -13.29 -0.04 14.05
CA VAL A 370 -11.85 -0.06 14.35
C VAL A 370 -11.31 1.36 14.57
N SER A 371 -11.91 2.36 13.92
CA SER A 371 -11.57 3.76 14.15
C SER A 371 -12.01 4.25 15.53
N ARG A 372 -13.22 3.91 15.99
CA ARG A 372 -13.72 4.33 17.30
C ARG A 372 -12.86 3.75 18.41
N VAL A 373 -12.59 2.45 18.35
CA VAL A 373 -11.76 1.76 19.35
C VAL A 373 -10.33 2.29 19.35
N ALA A 374 -9.68 2.42 18.18
CA ALA A 374 -8.33 2.96 18.10
C ALA A 374 -8.21 4.38 18.67
N ARG A 375 -9.22 5.23 18.45
CA ARG A 375 -9.27 6.58 19.03
C ARG A 375 -9.44 6.54 20.55
N ALA A 376 -10.30 5.64 21.04
CA ALA A 376 -10.59 5.52 22.47
C ALA A 376 -9.39 5.07 23.30
N VAL A 377 -8.44 4.34 22.69
CA VAL A 377 -7.22 3.86 23.36
C VAL A 377 -5.96 4.62 22.94
N GLU A 378 -6.09 5.69 22.16
CA GLU A 378 -4.94 6.47 21.67
C GLU A 378 -4.14 7.04 22.85
N GLY A 379 -2.81 6.87 22.81
CA GLY A 379 -1.92 7.27 23.89
C GLY A 379 -1.81 6.27 25.06
N SER A 380 -2.59 5.18 25.07
CA SER A 380 -2.42 4.10 26.04
C SER A 380 -1.27 3.17 25.64
N SER A 381 -0.32 2.96 26.56
CA SER A 381 0.78 2.01 26.38
C SER A 381 0.32 0.54 26.41
N GLU A 382 -0.87 0.26 26.97
CA GLU A 382 -1.45 -1.09 27.05
C GLU A 382 -1.77 -1.68 25.67
N PHE A 383 -2.13 -0.82 24.71
CA PHE A 383 -2.66 -1.26 23.41
C PHE A 383 -1.67 -1.10 22.25
N ASN A 384 -0.36 -0.96 22.52
CA ASN A 384 0.67 -0.58 21.56
C ASN A 384 0.47 -1.13 20.12
N PHE A 385 0.16 -0.23 19.19
CA PHE A 385 -0.09 -0.53 17.79
C PHE A 385 0.36 0.61 16.90
N THR A 386 0.69 0.28 15.65
CA THR A 386 1.09 1.27 14.64
C THR A 386 -0.03 1.52 13.66
N VAL A 387 -0.37 2.80 13.47
CA VAL A 387 -1.24 3.24 12.37
C VAL A 387 -0.37 3.54 11.15
N MET A 388 -0.48 2.72 10.11
CA MET A 388 0.21 2.95 8.85
C MET A 388 -0.55 3.99 8.01
N ARG A 389 0.18 4.96 7.44
CA ARG A 389 -0.41 5.98 6.55
C ARG A 389 -1.10 5.34 5.34
N PRO A 390 -2.05 6.04 4.65
CA PRO A 390 -2.72 5.48 3.48
C PRO A 390 -1.77 4.99 2.40
N SER A 391 -0.60 5.63 2.21
CA SER A 391 0.39 5.16 1.25
C SER A 391 0.91 3.74 1.51
N GLY A 392 0.72 3.18 2.70
CA GLY A 392 1.11 1.80 3.01
C GLY A 392 0.16 0.76 2.42
N PHE A 393 -1.14 0.89 2.65
CA PHE A 393 -2.14 -0.14 2.26
C PHE A 393 -3.31 0.38 1.41
N TYR A 394 -3.55 1.69 1.43
CA TYR A 394 -4.66 2.36 0.73
C TYR A 394 -4.16 3.52 -0.15
N PRO A 395 -3.18 3.29 -1.05
CA PRO A 395 -2.55 4.37 -1.84
C PRO A 395 -3.51 5.02 -2.85
N VAL A 396 -4.61 4.34 -3.18
CA VAL A 396 -5.67 4.77 -4.08
C VAL A 396 -7.02 4.60 -3.41
N ASN A 397 -7.78 5.70 -3.38
CA ASN A 397 -9.14 5.75 -2.84
C ASN A 397 -10.13 5.07 -3.82
N TRP A 398 -11.20 4.47 -3.28
CA TRP A 398 -12.32 3.91 -4.03
C TRP A 398 -12.95 4.87 -5.05
N ILE A 399 -12.87 6.20 -4.84
CA ILE A 399 -13.33 7.21 -5.81
C ILE A 399 -12.47 7.21 -7.07
N GLU A 400 -11.15 7.05 -6.91
CA GLU A 400 -10.18 7.18 -8.00
C GLU A 400 -9.75 5.82 -8.58
N ILE A 401 -10.19 4.72 -7.97
CA ILE A 401 -9.76 3.36 -8.33
C ILE A 401 -10.08 3.01 -9.79
N GLU A 402 -11.16 3.56 -10.35
CA GLU A 402 -11.52 3.38 -11.77
C GLU A 402 -10.37 3.74 -12.71
N LYS A 403 -9.58 4.78 -12.37
CA LYS A 403 -8.45 5.23 -13.19
C LYS A 403 -7.35 4.19 -13.33
N PHE A 404 -7.29 3.21 -12.41
CA PHE A 404 -6.34 2.10 -12.50
C PHE A 404 -6.79 1.03 -13.48
N PHE A 405 -8.10 0.88 -13.70
CA PHE A 405 -8.68 -0.12 -14.61
C PHE A 405 -8.71 0.34 -16.07
N LYS A 406 -8.57 1.64 -16.33
CA LYS A 406 -8.67 2.24 -17.67
C LYS A 406 -7.35 2.80 -18.17
N VAL A 407 -7.16 2.80 -19.48
CA VAL A 407 -6.07 3.53 -20.13
C VAL A 407 -6.34 5.02 -19.98
N ALA A 408 -5.35 5.77 -19.48
CA ALA A 408 -5.48 7.20 -19.28
C ALA A 408 -5.70 7.92 -20.61
N LYS A 409 -6.84 8.63 -20.73
CA LYS A 409 -7.22 9.39 -21.93
C LYS A 409 -6.68 10.82 -21.95
N THR A 410 -6.27 11.33 -20.78
CA THR A 410 -5.75 12.70 -20.63
C THR A 410 -4.34 12.69 -20.07
N GLU A 411 -3.54 13.70 -20.39
CA GLU A 411 -2.20 13.87 -19.81
C GLU A 411 -2.25 13.97 -18.28
N ARG A 412 -3.27 14.66 -17.75
CA ARG A 412 -3.50 14.78 -16.30
C ARG A 412 -3.68 13.40 -15.65
N ASP A 413 -4.53 12.55 -16.20
CA ASP A 413 -4.75 11.20 -15.66
C ASP A 413 -3.52 10.33 -15.83
N SER A 414 -2.82 10.42 -16.97
CA SER A 414 -1.57 9.69 -17.21
C SER A 414 -0.50 10.07 -16.19
N LYS A 415 -0.31 11.37 -15.91
CA LYS A 415 0.60 11.87 -14.88
C LYS A 415 0.19 11.40 -13.50
N TRP A 416 -1.09 11.47 -13.15
CA TRP A 416 -1.60 11.02 -11.86
C TRP A 416 -1.35 9.52 -11.64
N VAL A 417 -1.65 8.68 -12.64
CA VAL A 417 -1.42 7.22 -12.58
C VAL A 417 0.07 6.93 -12.43
N LYS A 418 0.94 7.57 -13.21
CA LYS A 418 2.40 7.42 -13.10
C LYS A 418 2.92 7.78 -11.70
N VAL A 419 2.45 8.89 -11.14
CA VAL A 419 2.83 9.32 -9.78
C VAL A 419 2.36 8.29 -8.75
N LYS A 420 1.14 7.77 -8.87
CA LYS A 420 0.60 6.76 -7.94
C LYS A 420 1.38 5.45 -8.02
N LEU A 421 1.67 4.95 -9.21
CA LEU A 421 2.48 3.74 -9.40
C LEU A 421 3.89 3.91 -8.81
N PHE A 422 4.54 5.06 -9.05
CA PHE A 422 5.85 5.36 -8.46
C PHE A 422 5.81 5.42 -6.93
N GLN A 423 4.79 6.05 -6.35
CA GLN A 423 4.59 6.08 -4.90
C GLN A 423 4.39 4.67 -4.34
N MET A 424 3.60 3.85 -5.02
CA MET A 424 3.32 2.47 -4.62
C MET A 424 4.57 1.62 -4.62
N GLN A 425 5.33 1.63 -5.72
CA GLN A 425 6.60 0.90 -5.85
C GLN A 425 7.58 1.25 -4.72
N ARG A 426 7.58 2.49 -4.24
CA ARG A 426 8.49 2.91 -3.16
C ARG A 426 7.96 2.63 -1.76
N ARG A 427 6.66 2.82 -1.50
CA ARG A 427 6.13 2.94 -0.13
C ARG A 427 4.99 1.99 0.22
N SER A 428 4.32 1.41 -0.76
CA SER A 428 3.13 0.59 -0.49
C SER A 428 3.50 -0.85 -0.23
N PHE A 429 2.93 -1.39 0.83
CA PHE A 429 2.87 -2.82 1.13
C PHE A 429 1.71 -3.49 0.39
N GLY A 430 0.61 -2.77 0.16
CA GLY A 430 -0.51 -3.30 -0.60
C GLY A 430 -1.41 -2.24 -1.25
N LEU A 431 -2.32 -2.73 -2.08
CA LEU A 431 -3.37 -1.97 -2.75
C LEU A 431 -4.72 -2.65 -2.52
N HIS A 432 -5.65 -1.95 -1.91
CA HIS A 432 -7.05 -2.38 -1.83
C HIS A 432 -7.80 -2.04 -3.12
N LEU A 433 -8.43 -3.03 -3.76
CA LEU A 433 -9.16 -2.83 -5.02
C LEU A 433 -10.58 -2.33 -4.84
N TRP A 434 -11.14 -2.38 -3.64
CA TRP A 434 -12.50 -1.93 -3.36
C TRP A 434 -13.54 -2.62 -4.26
N ASN A 435 -13.56 -3.96 -4.32
CA ASN A 435 -14.35 -4.74 -5.29
C ASN A 435 -15.85 -4.40 -5.30
N LYS A 436 -16.41 -3.87 -4.19
CA LYS A 436 -17.76 -3.29 -4.18
C LYS A 436 -17.96 -2.22 -5.26
N PHE A 437 -16.93 -1.41 -5.54
CA PHE A 437 -16.91 -0.35 -6.52
C PHE A 437 -16.21 -0.77 -7.82
N SER A 438 -15.11 -1.53 -7.74
CA SER A 438 -14.25 -1.80 -8.89
C SER A 438 -14.66 -3.02 -9.72
N ARG A 439 -15.49 -3.93 -9.20
CA ARG A 439 -15.91 -5.16 -9.93
C ARG A 439 -16.62 -4.89 -11.27
N LYS A 440 -17.19 -3.70 -11.43
CA LYS A 440 -17.89 -3.29 -12.66
C LYS A 440 -16.95 -2.82 -13.77
N PHE A 441 -15.67 -2.67 -13.48
CA PHE A 441 -14.68 -2.23 -14.44
C PHE A 441 -13.89 -3.42 -14.96
N GLU A 442 -13.81 -3.55 -16.28
CA GLU A 442 -12.86 -4.47 -16.91
C GLU A 442 -11.45 -3.88 -16.84
N ILE A 443 -10.44 -4.75 -16.85
CA ILE A 443 -9.05 -4.32 -16.90
C ILE A 443 -8.71 -4.04 -18.37
N GLU A 444 -8.65 -2.77 -18.75
CA GLU A 444 -8.25 -2.38 -20.10
C GLU A 444 -6.77 -2.71 -20.33
N GLN A 445 -6.43 -3.28 -21.47
CA GLN A 445 -5.05 -3.58 -21.83
C GLN A 445 -4.19 -2.31 -21.82
N GLY A 446 -3.03 -2.36 -21.16
CA GLY A 446 -2.14 -1.20 -21.01
C GLY A 446 -2.49 -0.27 -19.84
N SER A 447 -3.61 -0.50 -19.15
CA SER A 447 -3.95 0.20 -17.89
C SER A 447 -2.96 -0.11 -16.76
N ALA A 448 -3.07 0.62 -15.65
CA ALA A 448 -2.23 0.38 -14.47
C ALA A 448 -2.49 -1.00 -13.86
N MET A 449 -3.75 -1.43 -13.77
CA MET A 449 -4.11 -2.76 -13.30
C MET A 449 -3.58 -3.85 -14.22
N TRP A 450 -3.65 -3.65 -15.55
CA TRP A 450 -3.10 -4.63 -16.49
C TRP A 450 -1.61 -4.89 -16.25
N ARG A 451 -0.84 -3.84 -15.98
CA ARG A 451 0.58 -3.96 -15.62
C ARG A 451 0.77 -4.66 -14.27
N LEU A 452 0.05 -4.21 -13.23
CA LEU A 452 0.14 -4.80 -11.89
C LEU A 452 -0.17 -6.30 -11.91
N VAL A 453 -1.20 -6.71 -12.65
CA VAL A 453 -1.56 -8.12 -12.85
C VAL A 453 -0.43 -8.88 -13.54
N SER A 454 0.10 -8.32 -14.64
CA SER A 454 1.20 -8.94 -15.39
C SER A 454 2.46 -9.11 -14.54
N ASP A 455 2.77 -8.13 -13.69
CA ASP A 455 3.97 -8.11 -12.84
C ASP A 455 3.88 -9.07 -11.63
N HIS A 456 2.67 -9.46 -11.20
CA HIS A 456 2.44 -10.30 -10.01
C HIS A 456 1.93 -11.71 -10.36
N CYS A 457 1.80 -12.03 -11.64
CA CYS A 457 1.29 -13.32 -12.07
C CYS A 457 2.34 -14.41 -11.82
N ILE A 458 1.98 -15.39 -10.99
CA ILE A 458 2.82 -16.56 -10.71
C ILE A 458 2.24 -17.84 -11.33
N ILE A 459 0.96 -17.81 -11.71
CA ILE A 459 0.24 -18.86 -12.43
C ILE A 459 -0.30 -18.28 -13.74
N CYS A 460 0.61 -17.82 -14.61
CA CYS A 460 0.28 -17.45 -15.98
C CYS A 460 0.58 -18.61 -16.92
N GLU A 461 -0.39 -19.04 -17.70
CA GLU A 461 -0.10 -19.78 -18.93
C GLU A 461 0.49 -18.78 -19.93
N PHE A 462 1.79 -18.89 -20.20
CA PHE A 462 2.39 -18.23 -21.35
C PHE A 462 1.86 -18.92 -22.60
N ALA A 463 0.74 -18.45 -23.13
CA ALA A 463 0.36 -18.80 -24.49
C ALA A 463 1.48 -18.35 -25.43
N SER A 464 2.03 -19.31 -26.18
CA SER A 464 3.19 -19.13 -27.05
C SER A 464 3.06 -17.88 -27.93
N ALA A 465 4.14 -17.10 -27.98
CA ALA A 465 4.45 -16.00 -28.90
C ALA A 465 3.44 -15.75 -30.05
N ALA A 466 2.33 -15.07 -29.73
CA ALA A 466 1.48 -14.27 -30.63
C ALA A 466 0.21 -13.77 -29.91
N SER A 467 -0.16 -14.37 -28.78
CA SER A 467 -1.30 -13.90 -27.99
C SER A 467 -1.12 -14.15 -26.50
N GLN A 468 -1.08 -13.05 -25.75
CA GLN A 468 -1.80 -12.87 -24.48
C GLN A 468 -1.32 -13.67 -23.26
N SER A 469 -0.82 -12.95 -22.26
CA SER A 469 -0.91 -13.38 -20.86
C SER A 469 -2.37 -13.33 -20.45
N ILE A 470 -3.04 -14.48 -20.43
CA ILE A 470 -4.36 -14.63 -19.82
C ILE A 470 -4.09 -15.19 -18.42
N CYS A 471 -4.20 -14.34 -17.39
CA CYS A 471 -4.27 -14.80 -16.01
C CYS A 471 -5.51 -15.70 -15.87
N LEU A 472 -5.32 -16.87 -15.25
CA LEU A 472 -6.34 -17.89 -15.04
C LEU A 472 -7.56 -17.34 -14.29
#